data_AF-A0A2T9ZQL7-F1
#
_entry.id   AF-A0A2T9ZQL7-F1
#
_cell.length_a   1.000
_cell.length_b   1.000
_cell.length_c   1.000
_cell.angle_alpha   90.00
_cell.angle_beta   90.00
_cell.angle_gamma   90.00
#
_symmetry.space_group_name_H-M   'P 1'
#
loop_
_entity.id
_entity.type
_entity.pdbx_description
1 polymer ?
#
loop_
_entity_poly.entity_id
_entity_poly.type
_entity_poly.pdbx_seq_one_letter_code
_entity_poly.pdbx_strand_id
1 'polypeptide(L)'
;LLPGFPYLSSSAVRSENPPQAEKTEEQSTTAAAKGQRLAVAAESAAAPLRPPAPEMAVPTQPEVVLKTTDAAALASAEDLLATSVQPAGESAAVAGKPGLSSMMGGENSAFTTLFGYWQRVYPLEGEKRSACDRAEEVGLSCIYGRGSWQSLAYYDRPAVLELIMDDGQRYNVVATALTEDVVTLDLNGRRFEFSRKEIERLWSGSYIILWRPPKLSSDRLSIGQVGQDVAWLISMLDRIEGIETRFDPANATFDLETQRRVMRFQRAQGLIADGVVGKQTLIQLNGSVADSTKPVLLRTGG
;
A
#
# COMPACT_ATOMS: atom_id res chain seq x y z
N LEU A 1 39.25 -21.16 61.01
CA LEU A 1 40.41 -20.34 60.61
C LEU A 1 39.94 -19.28 59.62
N LEU A 2 39.46 -18.15 60.15
CA LEU A 2 39.66 -16.80 59.57
C LEU A 2 41.11 -16.38 59.90
N PRO A 3 41.75 -15.35 59.27
CA PRO A 3 41.22 -14.00 58.97
C PRO A 3 41.70 -13.45 57.60
N GLY A 4 41.38 -12.24 57.11
CA GLY A 4 40.65 -11.11 57.64
C GLY A 4 40.57 -9.99 56.59
N PHE A 5 39.48 -9.20 56.66
CA PHE A 5 39.37 -7.78 56.25
C PHE A 5 40.41 -6.91 57.03
N PRO A 6 40.54 -5.55 56.91
CA PRO A 6 39.54 -4.58 56.44
C PRO A 6 40.05 -3.20 55.89
N TYR A 7 39.08 -2.30 55.63
CA TYR A 7 39.11 -0.83 55.82
C TYR A 7 39.81 0.05 54.76
N LEU A 8 39.35 1.27 54.42
CA LEU A 8 38.33 2.19 54.96
C LEU A 8 38.06 3.30 53.92
N SER A 9 36.86 3.89 53.99
CA SER A 9 36.50 5.33 53.96
C SER A 9 37.15 6.27 52.93
N SER A 10 36.54 7.36 52.49
CA SER A 10 35.30 8.09 52.75
C SER A 10 35.52 9.39 51.96
N SER A 11 34.49 9.98 51.36
CA SER A 11 34.10 11.37 51.64
C SER A 11 33.06 11.84 50.63
N ALA A 12 31.93 12.25 51.19
CA ALA A 12 30.90 13.05 50.58
C ALA A 12 31.33 14.53 50.46
N VAL A 13 30.37 15.36 50.01
CA VAL A 13 30.32 16.85 50.04
C VAL A 13 30.88 17.45 48.74
N ARG A 14 30.22 18.34 47.98
CA ARG A 14 29.35 19.46 48.35
C ARG A 14 28.47 19.92 47.18
N SER A 15 27.31 20.45 47.55
CA SER A 15 26.43 21.32 46.77
C SER A 15 27.09 22.66 46.46
N GLU A 16 26.93 23.21 45.24
CA GLU A 16 26.94 24.66 45.00
C GLU A 16 26.43 25.01 43.58
N ASN A 17 25.44 25.89 43.54
CA ASN A 17 24.90 26.66 42.41
C ASN A 17 24.54 28.04 43.01
N PRO A 18 24.40 29.16 42.28
CA PRO A 18 24.94 29.65 41.00
C PRO A 18 25.79 30.95 41.22
N PRO A 19 26.00 31.81 40.21
CA PRO A 19 25.24 33.07 40.23
C PRO A 19 24.74 33.57 38.87
N GLN A 20 23.72 34.44 38.92
CA GLN A 20 23.29 35.35 37.85
C GLN A 20 24.03 36.69 37.92
N ALA A 21 24.22 37.35 36.77
CA ALA A 21 24.30 38.81 36.57
C ALA A 21 24.07 39.06 35.05
N GLU A 22 22.98 39.69 34.60
CA GLU A 22 22.61 41.12 34.58
C GLU A 22 23.33 41.99 33.53
N LYS A 23 22.51 42.51 32.60
CA LYS A 23 22.55 43.76 31.79
C LYS A 23 23.86 44.22 31.11
N THR A 24 23.76 44.47 29.80
CA THR A 24 24.17 45.78 29.23
C THR A 24 23.30 46.10 28.00
N GLU A 25 22.47 47.13 28.16
CA GLU A 25 21.95 47.97 27.06
C GLU A 25 23.10 48.81 26.51
N GLU A 26 23.26 48.88 25.19
CA GLU A 26 23.90 50.03 24.58
C GLU A 26 23.15 50.44 23.31
N GLN A 27 22.47 51.57 23.44
CA GLN A 27 21.85 52.32 22.37
C GLN A 27 22.95 53.07 21.61
N SER A 28 22.90 53.06 20.28
CA SER A 28 23.49 54.12 19.46
C SER A 28 22.50 54.52 18.37
N THR A 29 21.93 55.70 18.58
CA THR A 29 21.36 56.61 17.58
C THR A 29 22.49 57.02 16.62
N THR A 30 22.28 57.13 15.31
CA THR A 30 21.91 58.31 14.49
C THR A 30 22.20 57.86 13.03
N ALA A 31 21.60 58.27 11.92
CA ALA A 31 20.85 59.46 11.57
C ALA A 31 20.00 59.19 10.30
N ALA A 32 19.04 60.07 10.10
CA ALA A 32 18.04 60.09 9.05
C ALA A 32 18.60 60.36 7.64
N ALA A 33 17.92 59.79 6.63
CA ALA A 33 17.81 60.38 5.31
C ALA A 33 16.38 60.21 4.76
N LYS A 34 15.70 61.36 4.63
CA LYS A 34 14.66 61.71 3.63
C LYS A 34 14.70 60.78 2.41
N GLY A 35 13.63 60.21 1.92
CA GLY A 35 12.27 60.72 1.83
C GLY A 35 11.87 60.67 0.36
N GLN A 36 10.94 59.79 0.01
CA GLN A 36 10.11 59.92 -1.19
C GLN A 36 8.90 59.00 -1.05
N ARG A 37 7.77 59.61 -0.67
CA ARG A 37 6.45 59.05 -0.89
C ARG A 37 6.17 59.14 -2.39
N LEU A 38 6.17 58.00 -3.06
CA LEU A 38 5.47 57.84 -4.33
C LEU A 38 4.20 57.06 -4.02
N ALA A 39 3.08 57.78 -4.04
CA ALA A 39 1.76 57.20 -4.15
C ALA A 39 1.71 56.41 -5.46
N VAL A 40 1.53 55.09 -5.36
CA VAL A 40 1.13 54.28 -6.51
C VAL A 40 -0.38 54.19 -6.48
N ALA A 41 -0.99 54.67 -7.56
CA ALA A 41 -2.41 54.65 -7.80
C ALA A 41 -2.98 53.24 -7.61
N ALA A 42 -4.12 53.16 -6.93
CA ALA A 42 -4.99 52.00 -6.96
C ALA A 42 -5.64 51.93 -8.35
N GLU A 43 -5.05 51.16 -9.25
CA GLU A 43 -5.71 50.75 -10.50
C GLU A 43 -6.67 49.60 -10.15
N SER A 44 -7.95 49.93 -10.13
CA SER A 44 -9.07 49.00 -10.03
C SER A 44 -9.09 48.10 -11.27
N ALA A 45 -8.54 46.89 -11.15
CA ALA A 45 -8.72 45.85 -12.16
C ALA A 45 -10.01 45.08 -11.85
N ALA A 46 -11.05 45.41 -12.61
CA ALA A 46 -12.31 44.68 -12.65
C ALA A 46 -12.06 43.20 -12.96
N ALA A 47 -12.67 42.32 -12.16
CA ALA A 47 -12.73 40.89 -12.41
C ALA A 47 -13.41 40.62 -13.77
N PRO A 48 -12.90 39.70 -14.61
CA PRO A 48 -13.63 39.29 -15.80
C PRO A 48 -14.87 38.49 -15.37
N LEU A 49 -16.03 39.00 -15.76
CA LEU A 49 -17.31 38.31 -15.66
C LEU A 49 -17.22 36.96 -16.37
N ARG A 50 -17.43 35.89 -15.60
CA ARG A 50 -17.55 34.52 -16.08
C ARG A 50 -18.84 34.42 -16.94
N PRO A 51 -18.79 33.93 -18.19
CA PRO A 51 -20.02 33.67 -18.94
C PRO A 51 -20.83 32.55 -18.25
N PRO A 52 -22.17 32.59 -18.28
CA PRO A 52 -23.00 31.54 -17.70
C PRO A 52 -22.75 30.21 -18.44
N ALA A 53 -22.66 29.13 -17.67
CA ALA A 53 -22.56 27.77 -18.19
C ALA A 53 -23.83 27.42 -19.00
N PRO A 54 -23.72 26.65 -20.09
CA PRO A 54 -24.90 26.15 -20.80
C PRO A 54 -25.64 25.16 -19.89
N GLU A 55 -26.94 25.42 -19.71
CA GLU A 55 -27.88 24.58 -18.99
C GLU A 55 -28.00 23.24 -19.73
N MET A 56 -27.38 22.20 -19.17
CA MET A 56 -27.55 20.84 -19.66
C MET A 56 -28.95 20.36 -19.30
N ALA A 57 -29.78 20.27 -20.33
CA ALA A 57 -31.10 19.66 -20.30
C ALA A 57 -31.04 18.28 -19.63
N VAL A 58 -31.90 18.08 -18.64
CA VAL A 58 -32.18 16.79 -18.00
C VAL A 58 -32.86 15.88 -19.02
N PRO A 59 -32.30 14.72 -19.40
CA PRO A 59 -33.03 13.77 -20.23
C PRO A 59 -34.16 13.14 -19.42
N THR A 60 -35.38 13.47 -19.80
CA THR A 60 -36.63 12.85 -19.35
C THR A 60 -36.60 11.36 -19.72
N GLN A 61 -36.71 10.47 -18.73
CA GLN A 61 -36.88 9.03 -19.00
C GLN A 61 -38.26 8.78 -19.61
N PRO A 62 -38.38 7.96 -20.67
CA PRO A 62 -39.67 7.50 -21.12
C PRO A 62 -40.25 6.47 -20.14
N GLU A 63 -41.46 6.77 -19.69
CA GLU A 63 -42.35 5.93 -18.90
C GLU A 63 -42.63 4.61 -19.63
N VAL A 64 -42.16 3.49 -19.06
CA VAL A 64 -42.45 2.15 -19.59
C VAL A 64 -43.85 1.76 -19.15
N VAL A 65 -44.80 1.94 -20.06
CA VAL A 65 -46.18 1.46 -19.94
C VAL A 65 -46.20 -0.06 -20.00
N LEU A 66 -46.65 -0.67 -18.91
CA LEU A 66 -47.03 -2.07 -18.80
C LEU A 66 -48.11 -2.41 -19.85
N LYS A 67 -47.82 -3.39 -20.73
CA LYS A 67 -48.85 -4.08 -21.50
C LYS A 67 -49.16 -5.41 -20.81
N THR A 68 -50.34 -5.44 -20.20
CA THR A 68 -51.11 -6.62 -19.88
C THR A 68 -51.64 -7.27 -21.16
N THR A 69 -51.46 -8.57 -21.30
CA THR A 69 -52.34 -9.42 -22.12
C THR A 69 -52.62 -10.72 -21.39
N ASP A 70 -53.91 -11.01 -21.32
CA ASP A 70 -54.57 -12.09 -20.62
C ASP A 70 -54.35 -13.49 -21.22
N ALA A 71 -54.41 -14.45 -20.30
CA ALA A 71 -55.18 -15.69 -20.31
C ALA A 71 -55.03 -16.78 -21.41
N ALA A 72 -54.71 -17.96 -20.89
CA ALA A 72 -55.40 -19.24 -21.08
C ALA A 72 -55.15 -20.09 -22.34
N ALA A 73 -54.56 -21.27 -22.13
CA ALA A 73 -55.21 -22.54 -22.47
C ALA A 73 -54.59 -23.71 -21.69
N LEU A 74 -55.47 -24.46 -21.02
CA LEU A 74 -55.25 -25.72 -20.31
C LEU A 74 -55.16 -26.89 -21.30
N ALA A 75 -54.33 -27.89 -20.99
CA ALA A 75 -54.68 -29.31 -21.13
C ALA A 75 -53.71 -30.21 -20.34
N SER A 76 -54.25 -30.75 -19.24
CA SER A 76 -54.10 -32.08 -18.62
C SER A 76 -53.68 -33.23 -19.58
N ALA A 77 -53.16 -34.38 -19.17
CA ALA A 77 -52.89 -34.99 -17.86
C ALA A 77 -52.06 -36.27 -18.06
N GLU A 78 -51.40 -36.66 -16.96
CA GLU A 78 -51.28 -38.03 -16.41
C GLU A 78 -50.42 -39.11 -17.09
N ASP A 79 -49.55 -39.63 -16.22
CA ASP A 79 -49.20 -41.02 -15.98
C ASP A 79 -48.16 -41.67 -16.91
N LEU A 80 -46.98 -41.95 -16.35
CA LEU A 80 -46.63 -43.32 -15.97
C LEU A 80 -45.30 -43.33 -15.21
N LEU A 81 -45.40 -43.79 -13.96
CA LEU A 81 -44.31 -44.32 -13.17
C LEU A 81 -43.55 -45.40 -13.96
N ALA A 82 -42.27 -45.13 -14.25
CA ALA A 82 -41.32 -46.17 -14.63
C ALA A 82 -40.02 -45.95 -13.85
N THR A 83 -39.93 -46.62 -12.70
CA THR A 83 -38.68 -47.00 -12.06
C THR A 83 -37.79 -47.68 -13.09
N SER A 84 -36.77 -46.98 -13.58
CA SER A 84 -35.66 -47.59 -14.31
C SER A 84 -34.42 -47.55 -13.41
N VAL A 85 -34.08 -48.74 -12.93
CA VAL A 85 -32.82 -49.05 -12.25
C VAL A 85 -31.71 -48.95 -13.30
N GLN A 86 -30.68 -48.15 -13.00
CA GLN A 86 -29.46 -48.00 -13.80
C GLN A 86 -28.81 -49.35 -14.12
N PRO A 87 -28.29 -49.56 -15.33
CA PRO A 87 -27.05 -50.29 -15.49
C PRO A 87 -25.87 -49.34 -15.25
N ALA A 88 -25.00 -49.73 -14.32
CA ALA A 88 -23.68 -49.16 -14.13
C ALA A 88 -22.86 -49.36 -15.42
N GLY A 89 -22.93 -48.37 -16.30
CA GLY A 89 -22.01 -48.20 -17.41
C GLY A 89 -20.82 -47.40 -16.93
N GLU A 90 -19.68 -48.08 -16.87
CA GLU A 90 -18.35 -47.56 -16.59
C GLU A 90 -18.01 -46.44 -17.59
N SER A 91 -18.42 -45.21 -17.26
CA SER A 91 -17.99 -44.01 -17.96
C SER A 91 -16.67 -43.58 -17.33
N ALA A 92 -15.59 -43.96 -18.00
CA ALA A 92 -14.25 -43.48 -17.72
C ALA A 92 -14.28 -41.96 -17.53
N ALA A 93 -14.08 -41.54 -16.28
CA ALA A 93 -13.93 -40.14 -15.93
C ALA A 93 -12.73 -39.59 -16.70
N VAL A 94 -13.01 -38.78 -17.72
CA VAL A 94 -12.06 -37.79 -18.21
C VAL A 94 -11.66 -36.97 -17.00
N ALA A 95 -10.40 -37.04 -16.60
CA ALA A 95 -9.82 -36.23 -15.55
C ALA A 95 -9.89 -34.74 -15.94
N GLY A 96 -11.04 -34.13 -15.70
CA GLY A 96 -11.18 -32.68 -15.71
C GLY A 96 -10.28 -32.14 -14.61
N LYS A 97 -9.37 -31.22 -14.97
CA LYS A 97 -8.71 -30.38 -13.96
C LYS A 97 -9.81 -29.85 -13.04
N PRO A 98 -9.72 -30.03 -11.71
CA PRO A 98 -10.72 -29.47 -10.81
C PRO A 98 -10.84 -27.97 -11.11
N GLY A 99 -12.06 -27.54 -11.42
CA GLY A 99 -12.33 -26.15 -11.79
C GLY A 99 -11.89 -25.22 -10.66
N LEU A 100 -11.27 -24.10 -11.04
CA LEU A 100 -10.77 -23.07 -10.13
C LEU A 100 -11.81 -22.73 -9.03
N SER A 101 -13.10 -22.68 -9.39
CA SER A 101 -14.23 -22.42 -8.48
C SER A 101 -14.36 -23.40 -7.31
N SER A 102 -14.03 -24.68 -7.50
CA SER A 102 -14.12 -25.68 -6.43
C SER A 102 -12.95 -25.60 -5.43
N MET A 103 -11.92 -24.80 -5.73
CA MET A 103 -10.70 -24.69 -4.93
C MET A 103 -10.55 -23.34 -4.20
N MET A 104 -11.36 -22.34 -4.52
CA MET A 104 -11.28 -20.98 -3.98
C MET A 104 -12.09 -20.83 -2.68
N GLY A 105 -11.43 -20.39 -1.59
CA GLY A 105 -12.08 -20.13 -0.30
C GLY A 105 -12.74 -18.74 -0.26
N GLY A 106 -13.58 -18.49 0.76
CA GLY A 106 -14.25 -17.20 0.95
C GLY A 106 -13.28 -16.03 1.23
N GLU A 107 -13.79 -14.79 1.24
CA GLU A 107 -13.02 -13.53 1.35
C GLU A 107 -11.92 -13.55 2.43
N ASN A 108 -12.21 -14.08 3.62
CA ASN A 108 -11.25 -14.16 4.74
C ASN A 108 -10.10 -15.16 4.54
N SER A 109 -10.26 -16.17 3.68
CA SER A 109 -9.25 -17.22 3.49
C SER A 109 -8.01 -16.68 2.77
N ALA A 110 -8.22 -15.88 1.72
CA ALA A 110 -7.12 -15.30 0.93
C ALA A 110 -6.30 -14.31 1.76
N PHE A 111 -6.94 -13.48 2.60
CA PHE A 111 -6.22 -12.59 3.51
C PHE A 111 -5.46 -13.34 4.59
N THR A 112 -6.04 -14.41 5.14
CA THR A 112 -5.33 -15.29 6.09
C THR A 112 -4.05 -15.86 5.46
N THR A 113 -4.15 -16.36 4.22
CA THR A 113 -2.99 -16.83 3.45
C THR A 113 -1.98 -15.71 3.20
N LEU A 114 -2.42 -14.53 2.75
CA LEU A 114 -1.53 -13.40 2.46
C LEU A 114 -0.77 -12.93 3.70
N PHE A 115 -1.44 -12.82 4.87
CA PHE A 115 -0.79 -12.46 6.14
C PHE A 115 0.24 -13.51 6.57
N GLY A 116 -0.03 -14.80 6.30
CA GLY A 116 0.90 -15.90 6.53
C GLY A 116 2.24 -15.70 5.80
N TYR A 117 2.21 -15.21 4.54
CA TYR A 117 3.44 -14.87 3.80
C TYR A 117 4.25 -13.73 4.45
N TRP A 118 3.61 -12.88 5.25
CA TRP A 118 4.25 -11.82 6.03
C TRP A 118 4.60 -12.25 7.46
N GLN A 119 4.44 -13.53 7.80
CA GLN A 119 4.65 -14.10 9.14
C GLN A 119 3.78 -13.40 10.19
N ARG A 120 2.55 -13.00 9.80
CA ARG A 120 1.55 -12.40 10.68
C ARG A 120 0.29 -13.25 10.74
N VAL A 121 -0.41 -13.17 11.86
CA VAL A 121 -1.74 -13.78 12.03
C VAL A 121 -2.78 -12.77 11.58
N TYR A 122 -3.76 -13.21 10.79
CA TYR A 122 -4.89 -12.37 10.39
C TYR A 122 -5.93 -12.31 11.52
N PRO A 123 -6.22 -11.13 12.09
CA PRO A 123 -7.24 -11.00 13.12
C PRO A 123 -8.64 -11.31 12.57
N LEU A 124 -9.26 -12.40 13.04
CA LEU A 124 -10.62 -12.80 12.65
C LEU A 124 -11.69 -12.25 13.60
N GLU A 125 -11.30 -11.90 14.82
CA GLU A 125 -12.18 -11.40 15.87
C GLU A 125 -12.29 -9.87 15.81
N GLY A 126 -13.39 -9.33 16.34
CA GLY A 126 -13.65 -7.88 16.40
C GLY A 126 -14.73 -7.40 15.42
N GLU A 127 -14.95 -6.08 15.42
CA GLU A 127 -15.91 -5.41 14.53
C GLU A 127 -15.58 -5.67 13.05
N LYS A 128 -16.58 -5.52 12.17
CA LYS A 128 -16.42 -5.66 10.71
C LYS A 128 -15.51 -4.55 10.17
N ARG A 129 -14.20 -4.79 10.23
CA ARG A 129 -13.15 -3.94 9.65
C ARG A 129 -12.66 -4.51 8.33
N SER A 130 -12.11 -3.65 7.48
CA SER A 130 -11.53 -4.09 6.22
C SER A 130 -10.24 -4.88 6.47
N ALA A 131 -9.81 -5.66 5.47
CA ALA A 131 -8.51 -6.34 5.54
C ALA A 131 -7.33 -5.37 5.71
N CYS A 132 -7.46 -4.14 5.21
CA CYS A 132 -6.46 -3.08 5.36
C CYS A 132 -6.35 -2.58 6.80
N ASP A 133 -7.48 -2.34 7.46
CA ASP A 133 -7.48 -1.90 8.86
C ASP A 133 -6.84 -2.97 9.76
N ARG A 134 -7.15 -4.25 9.49
CA ARG A 134 -6.56 -5.39 10.19
C ARG A 134 -5.06 -5.54 9.93
N ALA A 135 -4.57 -5.14 8.76
CA ALA A 135 -3.13 -5.14 8.47
C ALA A 135 -2.39 -4.15 9.36
N GLU A 136 -2.99 -2.98 9.61
CA GLU A 136 -2.39 -1.94 10.46
C GLU A 136 -2.24 -2.39 11.91
N GLU A 137 -3.20 -3.16 12.44
CA GLU A 137 -3.15 -3.74 13.80
C GLU A 137 -1.92 -4.64 14.04
N VAL A 138 -1.40 -5.26 12.98
CA VAL A 138 -0.23 -6.16 13.04
C VAL A 138 1.04 -5.54 12.46
N GLY A 139 1.04 -4.21 12.29
CA GLY A 139 2.18 -3.43 11.79
C GLY A 139 2.50 -3.66 10.31
N LEU A 140 1.48 -4.03 9.52
CA LEU A 140 1.52 -4.03 8.07
C LEU A 140 0.69 -2.86 7.54
N SER A 141 0.81 -2.56 6.26
CA SER A 141 -0.07 -1.62 5.57
C SER A 141 -0.46 -2.21 4.23
N CYS A 142 -1.60 -1.75 3.71
CA CYS A 142 -2.12 -2.19 2.42
C CYS A 142 -1.89 -1.15 1.32
N ILE A 143 -1.77 -1.70 0.11
CA ILE A 143 -1.95 -1.00 -1.15
C ILE A 143 -3.14 -1.68 -1.83
N TYR A 144 -4.26 -0.95 -1.93
CA TYR A 144 -5.41 -1.35 -2.70
C TYR A 144 -5.44 -0.56 -4.00
N GLY A 145 -5.73 -1.22 -5.11
CA GLY A 145 -5.85 -0.55 -6.39
C GLY A 145 -6.44 -1.42 -7.48
N ARG A 146 -6.51 -0.84 -8.68
CA ARG A 146 -6.79 -1.54 -9.93
C ARG A 146 -5.63 -1.38 -10.89
N GLY A 147 -5.28 -2.43 -11.63
CA GLY A 147 -4.14 -2.39 -12.53
C GLY A 147 -3.98 -3.66 -13.36
N SER A 148 -2.77 -3.84 -13.90
CA SER A 148 -2.39 -4.99 -14.71
C SER A 148 -1.33 -5.83 -14.02
N TRP A 149 -0.90 -6.93 -14.66
CA TRP A 149 0.26 -7.70 -14.20
C TRP A 149 1.53 -6.86 -14.06
N GLN A 150 1.69 -5.79 -14.85
CA GLN A 150 2.83 -4.87 -14.72
C GLN A 150 2.78 -4.11 -13.40
N SER A 151 1.58 -3.74 -12.92
CA SER A 151 1.41 -3.11 -11.60
C SER A 151 1.82 -4.06 -10.47
N LEU A 152 1.47 -5.35 -10.58
CA LEU A 152 1.86 -6.35 -9.58
C LEU A 152 3.37 -6.63 -9.61
N ALA A 153 3.94 -6.75 -10.82
CA ALA A 153 5.38 -6.89 -11.01
C ALA A 153 6.17 -5.69 -10.45
N TYR A 154 5.62 -4.48 -10.58
CA TYR A 154 6.24 -3.26 -10.05
C TYR A 154 6.37 -3.24 -8.52
N TYR A 155 5.38 -3.77 -7.81
CA TYR A 155 5.46 -3.89 -6.35
C TYR A 155 6.24 -5.12 -5.91
N ASP A 156 6.31 -6.15 -6.76
CA ASP A 156 7.04 -7.39 -6.51
C ASP A 156 6.68 -8.04 -5.15
N ARG A 157 5.39 -8.08 -4.81
CA ARG A 157 4.89 -8.67 -3.57
C ARG A 157 3.69 -9.57 -3.84
N PRO A 158 3.46 -10.61 -3.01
CA PRO A 158 2.23 -11.37 -3.06
C PRO A 158 1.01 -10.46 -2.95
N ALA A 159 0.00 -10.78 -3.74
CA ALA A 159 -1.19 -9.96 -3.89
C ALA A 159 -2.45 -10.81 -3.81
N VAL A 160 -3.47 -10.33 -3.12
CA VAL A 160 -4.83 -10.86 -3.27
C VAL A 160 -5.43 -10.26 -4.54
N LEU A 161 -5.92 -11.12 -5.43
CA LEU A 161 -6.63 -10.75 -6.65
C LEU A 161 -8.12 -11.08 -6.49
N GLU A 162 -8.98 -10.19 -6.97
CA GLU A 162 -10.42 -10.44 -7.07
C GLU A 162 -10.74 -11.01 -8.47
N LEU A 163 -11.12 -12.28 -8.54
CA LEU A 163 -11.57 -12.94 -9.76
C LEU A 163 -13.10 -12.92 -9.83
N ILE A 164 -13.64 -12.72 -11.02
CA ILE A 164 -15.07 -12.80 -11.36
C ILE A 164 -15.24 -13.97 -12.31
N MET A 165 -16.00 -14.98 -11.87
CA MET A 165 -16.28 -16.18 -12.66
C MET A 165 -17.44 -15.93 -13.64
N ASP A 166 -17.63 -16.84 -14.59
CA ASP A 166 -18.67 -16.72 -15.64
C ASP A 166 -20.10 -16.67 -15.08
N ASP A 167 -20.31 -17.21 -13.87
CA ASP A 167 -21.57 -17.14 -13.13
C ASP A 167 -21.76 -15.82 -12.33
N GLY A 168 -20.80 -14.89 -12.44
CA GLY A 168 -20.76 -13.62 -11.73
C GLY A 168 -20.26 -13.70 -10.29
N GLN A 169 -19.91 -14.89 -9.79
CA GLN A 169 -19.38 -15.05 -8.44
C GLN A 169 -17.97 -14.48 -8.33
N ARG A 170 -17.69 -13.88 -7.17
CA ARG A 170 -16.41 -13.24 -6.87
C ARG A 170 -15.60 -14.09 -5.91
N TYR A 171 -14.32 -14.22 -6.21
CA TYR A 171 -13.38 -14.99 -5.40
C TYR A 171 -12.09 -14.22 -5.19
N ASN A 172 -11.52 -14.37 -4.00
CA ASN A 172 -10.21 -13.83 -3.68
C ASN A 172 -9.17 -14.95 -3.73
N VAL A 173 -8.08 -14.72 -4.44
CA VAL A 173 -6.96 -15.67 -4.58
C VAL A 173 -5.64 -14.96 -4.32
N VAL A 174 -4.64 -15.67 -3.82
CA VAL A 174 -3.33 -15.05 -3.55
C VAL A 174 -2.36 -15.39 -4.68
N ALA A 175 -1.91 -14.40 -5.44
CA ALA A 175 -0.78 -14.54 -6.33
C ALA A 175 0.52 -14.54 -5.53
N THR A 176 1.33 -15.57 -5.68
CA THR A 176 2.54 -15.82 -4.88
C THR A 176 3.80 -15.95 -5.70
N ALA A 177 3.67 -16.26 -6.98
CA ALA A 177 4.77 -16.15 -7.93
C ALA A 177 4.28 -15.67 -9.30
N LEU A 178 5.11 -14.92 -10.01
CA LEU A 178 4.85 -14.41 -11.35
C LEU A 178 6.12 -14.56 -12.19
N THR A 179 5.91 -15.08 -13.40
CA THR A 179 6.92 -15.18 -14.48
C THR A 179 6.36 -14.48 -15.73
N GLU A 180 7.04 -14.62 -16.88
CA GLU A 180 6.57 -14.01 -18.13
C GLU A 180 5.17 -14.51 -18.53
N ASP A 181 4.89 -15.81 -18.42
CA ASP A 181 3.63 -16.41 -18.89
C ASP A 181 2.81 -17.11 -17.80
N VAL A 182 3.40 -17.40 -16.65
CA VAL A 182 2.78 -18.18 -15.57
C VAL A 182 2.61 -17.34 -14.31
N VAL A 183 1.45 -17.49 -13.67
CA VAL A 183 1.17 -17.02 -12.32
C VAL A 183 0.91 -18.23 -11.41
N THR A 184 1.55 -18.25 -10.24
CA THR A 184 1.25 -19.22 -9.19
C THR A 184 0.25 -18.62 -8.22
N LEU A 185 -0.92 -19.25 -8.13
CA LEU A 185 -1.97 -18.90 -7.19
C LEU A 185 -1.95 -19.86 -6.00
N ASP A 186 -2.02 -19.31 -4.80
CA ASP A 186 -2.26 -20.05 -3.56
C ASP A 186 -3.74 -20.01 -3.24
N LEU A 187 -4.35 -21.20 -3.29
CA LEU A 187 -5.75 -21.47 -3.05
C LEU A 187 -5.85 -22.32 -1.79
N ASN A 188 -6.20 -21.70 -0.67
CA ASN A 188 -6.34 -22.36 0.63
C ASN A 188 -5.09 -23.17 1.06
N GLY A 189 -3.89 -22.61 0.86
CA GLY A 189 -2.62 -23.23 1.25
C GLY A 189 -2.04 -24.19 0.21
N ARG A 190 -2.70 -24.37 -0.95
CA ARG A 190 -2.22 -25.18 -2.07
C ARG A 190 -1.87 -24.28 -3.23
N ARG A 191 -0.66 -24.45 -3.76
CA ARG A 191 -0.17 -23.67 -4.91
C ARG A 191 -0.49 -24.36 -6.22
N PHE A 192 -1.02 -23.58 -7.16
CA PHE A 192 -1.34 -24.02 -8.50
C PHE A 192 -0.80 -23.01 -9.52
N GLU A 193 -0.32 -23.52 -10.64
CA GLU A 193 0.20 -22.70 -11.73
C GLU A 193 -0.86 -22.56 -12.82
N PHE A 194 -1.08 -21.32 -13.26
CA PHE A 194 -2.00 -20.97 -14.32
C PHE A 194 -1.31 -20.06 -15.33
N SER A 195 -1.81 -20.06 -16.57
CA SER A 195 -1.35 -19.06 -17.53
C SER A 195 -1.85 -17.67 -17.12
N ARG A 196 -1.01 -16.65 -17.29
CA ARG A 196 -1.40 -15.27 -16.98
C ARG A 196 -2.62 -14.83 -17.76
N LYS A 197 -2.72 -15.22 -19.03
CA LYS A 197 -3.87 -14.92 -19.92
C LYS A 197 -5.17 -15.54 -19.42
N GLU A 198 -5.11 -16.73 -18.83
CA GLU A 198 -6.30 -17.38 -18.27
C GLU A 198 -6.83 -16.59 -17.08
N ILE A 199 -5.95 -16.23 -16.14
CA ILE A 199 -6.34 -15.47 -14.96
C ILE A 199 -6.72 -14.03 -15.32
N GLU A 200 -6.06 -13.41 -16.29
CA GLU A 200 -6.35 -12.04 -16.74
C GLU A 200 -7.78 -11.87 -17.27
N ARG A 201 -8.36 -12.90 -17.89
CA ARG A 201 -9.76 -12.87 -18.35
C ARG A 201 -10.77 -12.89 -17.19
N LEU A 202 -10.40 -13.51 -16.08
CA LEU A 202 -11.25 -13.64 -14.89
C LEU A 202 -10.99 -12.51 -13.88
N TRP A 203 -9.82 -11.87 -13.95
CA TRP A 203 -9.42 -10.87 -12.97
C TRP A 203 -10.18 -9.56 -13.16
N SER A 204 -10.77 -9.04 -12.09
CA SER A 204 -11.46 -7.73 -12.12
C SER A 204 -10.51 -6.53 -12.27
N GLY A 205 -9.21 -6.79 -12.33
CA GLY A 205 -8.14 -5.80 -12.24
C GLY A 205 -7.85 -5.34 -10.81
N SER A 206 -8.70 -5.70 -9.83
CA SER A 206 -8.56 -5.26 -8.43
C SER A 206 -7.56 -6.12 -7.68
N TYR A 207 -6.66 -5.48 -6.94
CA TYR A 207 -5.67 -6.16 -6.12
C TYR A 207 -5.47 -5.51 -4.76
N ILE A 208 -5.02 -6.31 -3.80
CA ILE A 208 -4.51 -5.86 -2.50
C ILE A 208 -3.13 -6.45 -2.28
N ILE A 209 -2.17 -5.58 -1.97
CA ILE A 209 -0.80 -5.93 -1.61
C ILE A 209 -0.56 -5.51 -0.17
N LEU A 210 0.08 -6.38 0.60
CA LEU A 210 0.63 -6.02 1.90
C LEU A 210 2.08 -5.57 1.76
N TRP A 211 2.47 -4.63 2.61
CA TRP A 211 3.86 -4.24 2.80
C TRP A 211 4.11 -3.87 4.25
N ARG A 212 5.39 -3.88 4.67
CA ARG A 212 5.80 -3.49 6.01
C ARG A 212 6.39 -2.08 5.96
N PRO A 213 5.65 -1.05 6.42
CA PRO A 213 6.17 0.31 6.41
C PRO A 213 7.37 0.44 7.36
N PRO A 214 8.34 1.31 7.04
CA PRO A 214 9.36 1.70 8.00
C PRO A 214 8.72 2.41 9.19
N LYS A 215 9.33 2.31 10.37
CA LYS A 215 8.89 3.01 11.58
C LYS A 215 9.35 4.47 11.52
N LEU A 216 8.63 5.30 10.79
CA LEU A 216 8.88 6.73 10.66
C LEU A 216 7.87 7.50 11.50
N SER A 217 8.24 8.69 11.95
CA SER A 217 7.31 9.63 12.60
C SER A 217 6.42 10.37 11.59
N SER A 218 6.88 10.46 10.33
CA SER A 218 6.17 11.08 9.21
C SER A 218 6.04 10.16 7.99
N ASP A 219 4.85 10.14 7.38
CA ASP A 219 4.58 9.44 6.12
C ASP A 219 5.06 10.21 4.87
N ARG A 220 5.59 11.42 5.07
CA ARG A 220 6.10 12.28 4.01
C ARG A 220 7.41 12.94 4.43
N LEU A 221 8.47 12.70 3.64
CA LEU A 221 9.74 13.38 3.80
C LEU A 221 10.04 14.36 2.67
N SER A 222 10.46 15.57 3.01
CA SER A 222 10.78 16.62 2.05
C SER A 222 11.88 17.54 2.57
N ILE A 223 12.38 18.39 1.67
CA ILE A 223 13.45 19.34 1.97
C ILE A 223 13.19 20.18 3.21
N GLY A 224 14.25 20.40 4.00
CA GLY A 224 14.23 21.17 5.24
C GLY A 224 13.91 20.38 6.50
N GLN A 225 13.46 19.11 6.37
CA GLN A 225 13.27 18.25 7.53
C GLN A 225 14.60 17.73 8.08
N VAL A 226 14.60 17.39 9.37
CA VAL A 226 15.77 16.91 10.12
C VAL A 226 15.40 15.73 11.03
N GLY A 227 16.41 14.94 11.42
CA GLY A 227 16.29 13.93 12.47
C GLY A 227 16.25 12.49 11.95
N GLN A 228 15.70 11.59 12.77
CA GLN A 228 15.83 10.13 12.58
C GLN A 228 15.18 9.60 11.31
N ASP A 229 14.05 10.17 10.88
CA ASP A 229 13.39 9.74 9.64
C ASP A 229 14.23 10.07 8.40
N VAL A 230 14.93 11.21 8.43
CA VAL A 230 15.87 11.61 7.39
C VAL A 230 17.12 10.74 7.43
N ALA A 231 17.63 10.43 8.63
CA ALA A 231 18.73 9.49 8.79
C ALA A 231 18.41 8.12 8.19
N TRP A 232 17.20 7.62 8.42
CA TRP A 232 16.72 6.39 7.79
C TRP A 232 16.72 6.49 6.26
N LEU A 233 16.20 7.60 5.71
CA LEU A 233 16.17 7.83 4.27
C LEU A 233 17.58 7.83 3.65
N ILE A 234 18.50 8.60 4.22
CA ILE A 234 19.88 8.69 3.71
C ILE A 234 20.55 7.32 3.77
N SER A 235 20.38 6.59 4.88
CA SER A 235 20.91 5.23 5.02
C SER A 235 20.34 4.26 3.96
N MET A 236 19.07 4.43 3.58
CA MET A 236 18.44 3.62 2.54
C MET A 236 19.00 3.95 1.16
N LEU A 237 19.13 5.24 0.85
CA LEU A 237 19.74 5.70 -0.40
C LEU A 237 21.20 5.26 -0.50
N ASP A 238 21.97 5.34 0.59
CA ASP A 238 23.37 4.87 0.64
C ASP A 238 23.47 3.39 0.29
N ARG A 239 22.62 2.54 0.88
CA ARG A 239 22.58 1.10 0.59
C ARG A 239 22.26 0.81 -0.88
N ILE A 240 21.30 1.54 -1.45
CA ILE A 240 20.89 1.37 -2.86
C ILE A 240 22.00 1.85 -3.80
N GLU A 241 22.69 2.94 -3.45
CA GLU A 241 23.77 3.52 -4.25
C GLU A 241 25.12 2.83 -4.01
N GLY A 242 25.21 1.87 -3.07
CA GLY A 242 26.46 1.19 -2.71
C GLY A 242 27.48 2.09 -2.01
N ILE A 243 27.00 3.16 -1.36
CA ILE A 243 27.80 4.14 -0.64
C ILE A 243 27.90 3.72 0.83
N GLU A 244 29.09 3.87 1.42
CA GLU A 244 29.26 3.67 2.85
C GLU A 244 28.62 4.83 3.62
N THR A 245 27.67 4.52 4.50
CA THR A 245 26.98 5.52 5.31
C THR A 245 27.93 6.21 6.29
N ARG A 246 28.15 7.52 6.10
CA ARG A 246 29.00 8.35 6.95
C ARG A 246 28.33 9.69 7.22
N PHE A 247 27.48 9.74 8.24
CA PHE A 247 26.91 10.97 8.77
C PHE A 247 26.52 10.75 10.24
N ASP A 248 26.28 11.83 10.97
CA ASP A 248 25.70 11.76 12.32
C ASP A 248 24.17 11.61 12.21
N PRO A 249 23.58 10.46 12.62
CA PRO A 249 22.14 10.24 12.53
C PRO A 249 21.30 11.26 13.31
N ALA A 250 21.85 11.86 14.38
CA ALA A 250 21.12 12.86 15.15
C ALA A 250 20.91 14.18 14.39
N ASN A 251 21.80 14.48 13.44
CA ASN A 251 21.85 15.74 12.70
C ASN A 251 21.56 15.57 11.19
N ALA A 252 21.02 14.43 10.79
CA ALA A 252 20.64 14.16 9.41
C ALA A 252 19.62 15.21 8.92
N THR A 253 19.91 15.82 7.79
CA THR A 253 19.11 16.91 7.20
C THR A 253 18.73 16.57 5.77
N PHE A 254 17.46 16.75 5.43
CA PHE A 254 16.98 16.58 4.07
C PHE A 254 17.32 17.86 3.30
N ASP A 255 18.53 17.91 2.77
CA ASP A 255 19.07 19.02 2.02
C ASP A 255 18.84 18.88 0.51
N LEU A 256 19.37 19.83 -0.27
CA LEU A 256 19.28 19.80 -1.73
C LEU A 256 19.96 18.58 -2.34
N GLU A 257 21.03 18.07 -1.72
CA GLU A 257 21.70 16.87 -2.24
C GLU A 257 20.84 15.63 -2.01
N THR A 258 20.31 15.45 -0.80
CA THR A 258 19.36 14.40 -0.46
C THR A 258 18.15 14.44 -1.38
N GLN A 259 17.60 15.62 -1.68
CA GLN A 259 16.52 15.79 -2.65
C GLN A 259 16.89 15.28 -4.05
N ARG A 260 18.09 15.62 -4.56
CA ARG A 260 18.56 15.13 -5.86
C ARG A 260 18.73 13.61 -5.87
N ARG A 261 19.24 13.02 -4.78
CA ARG A 261 19.35 11.57 -4.61
C ARG A 261 17.96 10.92 -4.69
N VAL A 262 16.98 11.46 -3.98
CA VAL A 262 15.57 11.02 -4.05
C VAL A 262 15.03 11.12 -5.47
N MET A 263 15.25 12.23 -6.17
CA MET A 263 14.79 12.37 -7.56
C MET A 263 15.46 11.35 -8.50
N ARG A 264 16.76 11.05 -8.33
CA ARG A 264 17.43 10.00 -9.12
C ARG A 264 16.82 8.64 -8.86
N PHE A 265 16.61 8.30 -7.59
CA PHE A 265 15.93 7.07 -7.20
C PHE A 265 14.53 6.98 -7.81
N GLN A 266 13.71 8.03 -7.67
CA GLN A 266 12.37 8.08 -8.25
C GLN A 266 12.37 7.85 -9.76
N ARG A 267 13.27 8.51 -10.51
CA ARG A 267 13.40 8.27 -11.97
C ARG A 267 13.76 6.82 -12.27
N ALA A 268 14.70 6.25 -11.54
CA ALA A 268 15.13 4.86 -11.72
C ALA A 268 13.99 3.86 -11.44
N GLN A 269 13.08 4.21 -10.52
CA GLN A 269 11.89 3.41 -10.19
C GLN A 269 10.65 3.80 -11.01
N GLY A 270 10.76 4.65 -12.03
CA GLY A 270 9.59 5.07 -12.82
C GLY A 270 8.54 5.89 -12.06
N LEU A 271 8.91 6.50 -10.94
CA LEU A 271 8.09 7.42 -10.16
C LEU A 271 8.19 8.85 -10.70
N ILE A 272 7.23 9.71 -10.32
CA ILE A 272 7.35 11.15 -10.51
C ILE A 272 8.55 11.64 -9.69
N ALA A 273 9.53 12.22 -10.37
CA ALA A 273 10.78 12.67 -9.76
C ALA A 273 10.65 14.08 -9.17
N ASP A 274 9.77 14.23 -8.16
CA ASP A 274 9.49 15.49 -7.46
C ASP A 274 10.44 15.75 -6.27
N GLY A 275 11.28 14.79 -5.91
CA GLY A 275 12.19 14.88 -4.77
C GLY A 275 11.48 14.78 -3.43
N VAL A 276 10.23 14.32 -3.40
CA VAL A 276 9.44 14.14 -2.18
C VAL A 276 9.22 12.66 -1.90
N VAL A 277 9.55 12.25 -0.69
CA VAL A 277 9.38 10.87 -0.24
C VAL A 277 7.98 10.71 0.33
N GLY A 278 7.01 10.41 -0.55
CA GLY A 278 5.66 9.99 -0.15
C GLY A 278 5.52 8.46 -0.09
N LYS A 279 4.29 7.97 0.13
CA LYS A 279 3.97 6.53 0.28
C LYS A 279 4.55 5.66 -0.84
N GLN A 280 4.39 6.05 -2.11
CA GLN A 280 4.93 5.29 -3.25
C GLN A 280 6.46 5.22 -3.23
N THR A 281 7.14 6.33 -2.94
CA THR A 281 8.59 6.37 -2.79
C THR A 281 9.05 5.49 -1.62
N LEU A 282 8.34 5.51 -0.48
CA LEU A 282 8.63 4.67 0.68
C LEU A 282 8.50 3.17 0.37
N ILE A 283 7.46 2.77 -0.36
CA ILE A 283 7.25 1.38 -0.78
C ILE A 283 8.44 0.92 -1.63
N GLN A 284 8.86 1.72 -2.60
CA GLN A 284 9.98 1.37 -3.48
C GLN A 284 11.33 1.37 -2.77
N LEU A 285 11.58 2.34 -1.87
CA LEU A 285 12.77 2.36 -1.03
C LEU A 285 12.85 1.09 -0.18
N ASN A 286 11.72 0.71 0.45
CA ASN A 286 11.63 -0.52 1.23
C ASN A 286 11.84 -1.77 0.35
N GLY A 287 11.33 -1.76 -0.89
CA GLY A 287 11.47 -2.87 -1.81
C GLY A 287 12.86 -3.06 -2.41
N SER A 288 13.62 -1.97 -2.56
CA SER A 288 14.93 -1.97 -3.21
C SER A 288 16.06 -2.51 -2.34
N VAL A 289 15.82 -2.75 -1.05
CA VAL A 289 16.80 -3.39 -0.15
C VAL A 289 16.35 -4.80 0.18
N ALA A 290 17.20 -5.75 -0.20
CA ALA A 290 17.01 -7.17 0.05
C ALA A 290 16.82 -7.45 1.55
N ASP A 291 15.72 -8.12 1.86
CA ASP A 291 15.34 -8.57 3.19
C ASP A 291 14.65 -9.92 3.00
N SER A 292 15.27 -10.98 3.51
CA SER A 292 14.79 -12.35 3.36
C SER A 292 13.44 -12.60 4.04
N THR A 293 12.94 -11.66 4.85
CA THR A 293 11.63 -11.73 5.50
C THR A 293 10.51 -11.09 4.66
N LYS A 294 10.85 -10.49 3.51
CA LYS A 294 9.87 -9.91 2.57
C LYS A 294 9.55 -10.94 1.49
N PRO A 295 8.29 -11.37 1.36
CA PRO A 295 7.93 -12.28 0.27
C PRO A 295 7.93 -11.52 -1.06
N VAL A 296 8.57 -12.09 -2.08
CA VAL A 296 8.65 -11.52 -3.44
C VAL A 296 7.70 -12.24 -4.39
N LEU A 297 7.21 -11.54 -5.41
CA LEU A 297 6.29 -12.10 -6.40
C LEU A 297 7.05 -12.62 -7.63
N LEU A 298 8.06 -11.90 -8.09
CA LEU A 298 8.83 -12.26 -9.25
C LEU A 298 9.77 -13.42 -8.90
N ARG A 299 9.73 -14.48 -9.69
CA ARG A 299 10.76 -15.52 -9.64
C ARG A 299 11.83 -15.17 -10.66
N THR A 300 13.03 -14.85 -10.18
CA THR A 300 14.22 -14.87 -11.03
C THR A 300 14.44 -16.32 -11.43
N GLY A 301 14.48 -16.60 -12.74
CA GLY A 301 14.59 -17.95 -13.28
C GLY A 301 15.73 -18.73 -12.61
N GLY A 302 15.41 -19.97 -12.19
CA GLY A 302 16.40 -20.94 -11.73
C GLY A 302 17.12 -21.60 -12.89
#